data_AF-X6FMZ5-F1
#
_entry.id   AF-X6FMZ5-F1
#
_cell.length_a   1.000
_cell.length_b   1.000
_cell.length_c   1.000
_cell.angle_alpha   90.00
_cell.angle_beta   90.00
_cell.angle_gamma   90.00
#
_symmetry.space_group_name_H-M   'P 1'
#
loop_
_entity.id
_entity.type
_entity.pdbx_description
1 polymer ?
#
loop_
_entity_poly.entity_id
_entity_poly.type
_entity_poly.pdbx_seq_one_letter_code
_entity_poly.pdbx_strand_id
1 'polypeptide(L)'
;MKDNAAARLKFEALKEKQRHLRAGFAENFGLRVHRSISWIGRAEDEVNDPAAAFLFLWIAFNAAYADERDVRGEREAFAWFFGMLRDLDKDRRIYDAVWTRFPGPIRLFLENRFVFGPFWSRQNGIDGYEDWEQRFNAARRAFHGALMTRDTANILSMLFDRLYVLRNQLVHGGATWNSSTNRNQLRDGAGILGFLVPIIIDIMMDNSSADWGRPFYPVVEN
;
A
#
# COMPACT_ATOMS: atom_id res chain seq x y z
N MET A 1 23.52 -9.45 17.11
CA MET A 1 22.06 -9.27 17.15
C MET A 1 21.71 -8.07 16.29
N LYS A 2 21.26 -8.30 15.05
CA LYS A 2 20.71 -7.22 14.22
C LYS A 2 19.27 -7.03 14.66
N ASP A 3 19.09 -6.12 15.62
CA ASP A 3 17.76 -5.73 16.07
C ASP A 3 16.93 -5.25 14.87
N ASN A 4 15.75 -5.83 14.78
CA ASN A 4 14.80 -5.73 13.67
C ASN A 4 14.31 -4.27 13.52
N ALA A 5 15.00 -3.46 12.71
CA ALA A 5 14.59 -2.08 12.40
C ALA A 5 13.15 -2.00 11.88
N ALA A 6 12.69 -3.05 11.20
CA ALA A 6 11.35 -3.15 10.65
C ALA A 6 10.26 -3.48 11.72
N ALA A 7 10.64 -3.89 12.93
CA ALA A 7 9.73 -4.03 14.07
C ALA A 7 9.51 -2.73 14.86
N ARG A 8 10.23 -1.64 14.50
CA ARG A 8 10.25 -0.38 15.25
C ARG A 8 9.45 0.77 14.63
N LEU A 9 9.02 0.67 13.38
CA LEU A 9 8.26 1.74 12.73
C LEU A 9 6.76 1.62 13.07
N LYS A 10 6.42 2.02 14.30
CA LYS A 10 5.05 2.22 14.78
C LYS A 10 4.69 3.70 14.79
N PHE A 11 3.42 4.01 15.03
CA PHE A 11 2.89 5.37 15.16
C PHE A 11 3.78 6.28 15.99
N GLU A 12 4.13 5.88 17.22
CA GLU A 12 4.92 6.73 18.13
C GLU A 12 6.30 7.07 17.56
N ALA A 13 7.01 6.10 17.00
CA ALA A 13 8.33 6.31 16.41
C ALA A 13 8.27 7.23 15.18
N LEU A 14 7.28 7.02 14.31
CA LEU A 14 7.05 7.88 13.14
C LEU A 14 6.66 9.29 13.58
N LYS A 15 5.81 9.42 14.59
CA LYS A 15 5.34 10.71 15.09
C LYS A 15 6.47 11.51 15.70
N GLU A 16 7.36 10.85 16.44
CA GLU A 16 8.53 11.50 17.02
C GLU A 16 9.50 11.96 15.94
N LYS A 17 9.83 11.09 14.97
CA LYS A 17 10.63 11.49 13.80
C LYS A 17 10.01 12.68 13.05
N GLN A 18 8.69 12.66 12.84
CA GLN A 18 7.97 13.76 12.21
C GLN A 18 8.10 15.07 13.00
N ARG A 19 7.98 15.04 14.33
CA ARG A 19 8.14 16.24 15.17
C ARG A 19 9.54 16.84 15.07
N HIS A 20 10.56 16.01 14.99
CA HIS A 20 11.94 16.47 14.83
C HIS A 20 12.21 17.09 13.45
N LEU A 21 11.64 16.52 12.38
CA LEU A 21 11.93 16.94 11.00
C LEU A 21 10.97 18.01 10.45
N ARG A 22 9.75 18.15 11.01
CA ARG A 22 8.66 18.95 10.41
C ARG A 22 8.98 20.41 10.15
N ALA A 23 9.93 21.00 10.88
CA ALA A 23 10.30 22.40 10.66
C ALA A 23 10.91 22.64 9.26
N GLY A 24 11.49 21.60 8.64
CA GLY A 24 12.05 21.67 7.28
C GLY A 24 11.12 21.16 6.18
N PHE A 25 9.88 20.78 6.50
CA PHE A 25 8.95 20.24 5.50
C PHE A 25 8.24 21.36 4.74
N ALA A 26 8.19 21.23 3.41
CA ALA A 26 7.23 22.00 2.62
C ALA A 26 5.80 21.67 3.08
N GLU A 27 4.90 22.65 3.04
CA GLU A 27 3.55 22.55 3.60
C GLU A 27 2.78 21.32 3.10
N ASN A 28 2.72 21.14 1.77
CA ASN A 28 2.05 20.00 1.15
C ASN A 28 2.63 18.66 1.62
N PHE A 29 3.96 18.55 1.69
CA PHE A 29 4.63 17.34 2.17
C PHE A 29 4.33 17.09 3.65
N GLY A 30 4.42 18.13 4.49
CA GLY A 30 4.09 18.06 5.90
C GLY A 30 2.66 17.59 6.15
N LEU A 31 1.70 18.07 5.36
CA LEU A 31 0.30 17.66 5.42
C LEU A 31 0.12 16.16 5.09
N ARG A 32 0.78 15.66 4.04
CA ARG A 32 0.75 14.24 3.67
C ARG A 32 1.25 13.35 4.81
N VAL A 33 2.46 13.61 5.28
CA VAL A 33 3.10 12.84 6.36
C VAL A 33 2.25 12.90 7.63
N HIS A 34 1.72 14.06 7.98
CA HIS A 34 0.86 14.21 9.15
C HIS A 34 -0.39 13.33 9.06
N ARG A 35 -1.12 13.40 7.94
CA ARG A 35 -2.33 12.59 7.71
C ARG A 35 -2.02 11.11 7.71
N SER A 36 -0.97 10.68 7.00
CA SER A 36 -0.55 9.28 6.96
C SER A 36 -0.25 8.73 8.34
N ILE A 37 0.57 9.43 9.14
CA ILE A 37 0.91 8.99 10.51
C ILE A 37 -0.34 8.94 11.40
N SER A 38 -1.25 9.92 11.30
CA SER A 38 -2.50 9.90 12.06
C SER A 38 -3.33 8.65 11.81
N TRP A 39 -3.47 8.25 10.54
CA TRP A 39 -4.23 7.05 10.17
C TRP A 39 -3.51 5.74 10.50
N ILE A 40 -2.18 5.72 10.46
CA ILE A 40 -1.38 4.59 11.00
C ILE A 40 -1.70 4.40 12.49
N GLY A 41 -1.67 5.47 13.29
CA GLY A 41 -1.99 5.40 14.73
C GLY A 41 -3.38 4.82 14.97
N ARG A 42 -4.39 5.31 14.25
CA ARG A 42 -5.74 4.76 14.38
C ARG A 42 -5.84 3.28 13.98
N ALA A 43 -5.09 2.86 12.96
CA ALA A 43 -5.06 1.46 12.55
C ALA A 43 -4.41 0.53 13.57
N GLU A 44 -3.39 1.00 14.32
CA GLU A 44 -2.74 0.22 15.37
C GLU A 44 -3.68 -0.15 16.53
N ASP A 45 -4.70 0.67 16.77
CA ASP A 45 -5.74 0.41 17.77
C ASP A 45 -6.75 -0.68 17.33
N GLU A 46 -6.83 -0.99 16.04
CA GLU A 46 -7.81 -1.93 15.46
C GLU A 46 -7.34 -3.39 15.52
N VAL A 47 -7.07 -3.88 16.74
CA VAL A 47 -6.49 -5.23 16.96
C VAL A 47 -7.46 -6.35 16.58
N ASN A 48 -8.76 -6.14 16.71
CA ASN A 48 -9.79 -7.16 16.53
C ASN A 48 -10.64 -6.97 15.27
N ASP A 49 -10.42 -5.90 14.50
CA ASP A 49 -11.15 -5.62 13.26
C ASP A 49 -10.17 -5.40 12.08
N PRO A 50 -9.81 -6.49 11.37
CA PRO A 50 -8.94 -6.40 10.20
C PRO A 50 -9.53 -5.55 9.07
N ALA A 51 -10.86 -5.42 8.97
CA ALA A 51 -11.48 -4.59 7.94
C ALA A 51 -11.24 -3.11 8.24
N ALA A 52 -11.44 -2.69 9.49
CA ALA A 52 -11.16 -1.35 9.95
C ALA A 52 -9.66 -1.02 9.85
N ALA A 53 -8.79 -1.90 10.36
CA ALA A 53 -7.33 -1.75 10.25
C ALA A 53 -6.89 -1.57 8.79
N PHE A 54 -7.37 -2.45 7.89
CA PHE A 54 -7.09 -2.37 6.46
C PHE A 54 -7.51 -1.02 5.86
N LEU A 55 -8.72 -0.55 6.15
CA LEU A 55 -9.22 0.74 5.63
C LEU A 55 -8.39 1.91 6.13
N PHE A 56 -8.06 1.96 7.42
CA PHE A 56 -7.24 3.05 7.97
C PHE A 56 -5.83 3.05 7.40
N LEU A 57 -5.21 1.88 7.23
CA LEU A 57 -3.91 1.77 6.56
C LEU A 57 -3.98 2.15 5.08
N TRP A 58 -5.08 1.82 4.39
CA TRP A 58 -5.31 2.25 3.02
C TRP A 58 -5.44 3.78 2.93
N ILE A 59 -6.15 4.41 3.88
CA ILE A 59 -6.26 5.87 3.95
C ILE A 59 -4.88 6.49 4.24
N ALA A 60 -4.09 5.90 5.14
CA ALA A 60 -2.72 6.34 5.42
C ALA A 60 -1.83 6.30 4.17
N PHE A 61 -1.93 5.22 3.40
CA PHE A 61 -1.24 5.09 2.12
C PHE A 61 -1.73 6.13 1.11
N ASN A 62 -3.03 6.30 0.94
CA ASN A 62 -3.59 7.30 0.01
C ASN A 62 -3.14 8.72 0.37
N ALA A 63 -3.03 9.08 1.66
CA ALA A 63 -2.52 10.39 2.07
C ALA A 63 -1.06 10.62 1.64
N ALA A 64 -0.26 9.56 1.59
CA ALA A 64 1.14 9.61 1.16
C ALA A 64 1.30 9.58 -0.36
N TYR A 65 0.55 8.70 -1.02
CA TYR A 65 0.68 8.37 -2.44
C TYR A 65 -0.07 9.33 -3.37
N ALA A 66 -1.28 9.76 -2.99
CA ALA A 66 -2.22 10.34 -3.96
C ALA A 66 -1.76 11.73 -4.44
N ASP A 67 -1.54 11.92 -5.73
CA ASP A 67 -1.17 13.20 -6.35
C ASP A 67 -2.30 13.69 -7.25
N GLU A 68 -2.83 14.89 -7.00
CA GLU A 68 -3.91 15.50 -7.80
C GLU A 68 -3.53 15.69 -9.27
N ARG A 69 -2.22 15.79 -9.55
CA ARG A 69 -1.69 15.96 -10.91
C ARG A 69 -1.65 14.65 -11.70
N ASP A 70 -1.88 13.51 -11.04
CA ASP A 70 -1.71 12.22 -11.69
C ASP A 70 -2.90 11.88 -12.59
N VAL A 71 -2.65 11.92 -13.90
CA VAL A 71 -3.64 11.58 -14.95
C VAL A 71 -3.56 10.11 -15.38
N ARG A 72 -2.67 9.32 -14.77
CA ARG A 72 -2.45 7.92 -15.16
C ARG A 72 -3.56 7.02 -14.61
N GLY A 73 -3.69 5.84 -15.22
CA GLY A 73 -4.43 4.76 -14.59
C GLY A 73 -3.72 4.29 -13.30
N GLU A 74 -4.48 3.83 -12.30
CA GLU A 74 -3.95 3.41 -10.98
C GLU A 74 -2.72 2.49 -11.06
N ARG A 75 -2.69 1.56 -12.03
CA ARG A 75 -1.55 0.65 -12.22
C ARG A 75 -0.26 1.37 -12.61
N GLU A 76 -0.35 2.32 -13.51
CA GLU A 76 0.81 3.11 -13.96
C GLU A 76 1.27 4.07 -12.87
N ALA A 77 0.32 4.63 -12.11
CA ALA A 77 0.59 5.46 -10.95
C ALA A 77 1.32 4.68 -9.84
N PHE A 78 0.91 3.44 -9.53
CA PHE A 78 1.66 2.55 -8.63
C PHE A 78 3.07 2.25 -9.16
N ALA A 79 3.20 1.88 -10.43
CA ALA A 79 4.50 1.56 -11.03
C ALA A 79 5.49 2.72 -10.91
N TRP A 80 5.01 3.95 -11.18
CA TRP A 80 5.82 5.14 -11.00
C TRP A 80 6.18 5.40 -9.53
N PHE A 81 5.19 5.34 -8.63
CA PHE A 81 5.41 5.63 -7.21
C PHE A 81 6.41 4.66 -6.57
N PHE A 82 6.28 3.36 -6.84
CA PHE A 82 7.22 2.36 -6.33
C PHE A 82 8.58 2.41 -7.02
N GLY A 83 8.64 2.85 -8.28
CA GLY A 83 9.90 3.17 -8.95
C GLY A 83 10.64 4.33 -8.26
N MET A 84 9.93 5.42 -7.96
CA MET A 84 10.48 6.56 -7.23
C MET A 84 10.94 6.15 -5.82
N LEU A 85 10.12 5.40 -5.07
CA LEU A 85 10.50 4.92 -3.75
C LEU A 85 11.74 4.03 -3.78
N ARG A 86 11.87 3.13 -4.76
CA ARG A 86 13.07 2.30 -4.94
C ARG A 86 14.32 3.17 -5.11
N ASP A 87 14.22 4.25 -5.87
CA ASP A 87 15.37 5.12 -6.16
C ASP A 87 15.78 5.96 -4.93
N LEU A 88 14.83 6.26 -4.04
CA LEU A 88 15.04 7.00 -2.79
C LEU A 88 15.44 6.11 -1.59
N ASP A 89 15.07 4.83 -1.59
CA ASP A 89 15.34 3.88 -0.50
C ASP A 89 16.78 3.34 -0.53
N LYS A 90 17.76 4.21 -0.22
CA LYS A 90 19.20 3.86 -0.24
C LYS A 90 19.56 2.71 0.70
N ASP A 91 18.87 2.61 1.83
CA ASP A 91 19.07 1.56 2.82
C ASP A 91 18.32 0.27 2.50
N ARG A 92 17.59 0.23 1.36
CA ARG A 92 16.87 -0.95 0.87
C ARG A 92 15.86 -1.49 1.89
N ARG A 93 15.26 -0.63 2.71
CA ARG A 93 14.29 -0.99 3.75
C ARG A 93 13.08 -1.73 3.19
N ILE A 94 12.53 -1.26 2.07
CA ILE A 94 11.39 -1.91 1.39
C ILE A 94 11.80 -3.26 0.80
N TYR A 95 13.00 -3.33 0.22
CA TYR A 95 13.53 -4.59 -0.29
C TYR A 95 13.67 -5.61 0.85
N ASP A 96 14.32 -5.24 1.95
CA ASP A 96 14.51 -6.14 3.09
C ASP A 96 13.17 -6.59 3.70
N ALA A 97 12.20 -5.66 3.74
CA ALA A 97 10.82 -5.92 4.12
C ALA A 97 10.18 -7.03 3.27
N VAL A 98 10.18 -6.87 1.95
CA VAL A 98 9.56 -7.82 1.02
C VAL A 98 10.28 -9.17 1.05
N TRP A 99 11.61 -9.17 1.10
CA TRP A 99 12.42 -10.38 0.92
C TRP A 99 12.71 -11.17 2.19
N THR A 100 12.78 -10.52 3.36
CA THR A 100 13.11 -11.18 4.62
C THR A 100 11.86 -11.66 5.36
N ARG A 101 10.75 -10.94 5.24
CA ARG A 101 9.58 -11.13 6.12
C ARG A 101 8.33 -11.65 5.42
N PHE A 102 8.18 -11.40 4.12
CA PHE A 102 6.91 -11.61 3.42
C PHE A 102 6.88 -12.42 2.11
N PRO A 103 7.91 -13.16 1.65
CA PRO A 103 7.80 -13.89 0.39
C PRO A 103 6.58 -14.83 0.31
N GLY A 104 6.23 -15.50 1.43
CA GLY A 104 5.08 -16.39 1.52
C GLY A 104 3.73 -15.66 1.48
N PRO A 105 3.42 -14.77 2.46
CA PRO A 105 2.15 -14.05 2.49
C PRO A 105 1.88 -13.20 1.24
N ILE A 106 2.89 -12.49 0.71
CA ILE A 106 2.73 -11.70 -0.54
C ILE A 106 2.39 -12.63 -1.71
N ARG A 107 3.07 -13.78 -1.81
CA ARG A 107 2.77 -14.76 -2.85
C ARG A 107 1.35 -15.29 -2.75
N LEU A 108 0.92 -15.73 -1.56
CA LEU A 108 -0.45 -16.22 -1.36
C LEU A 108 -1.51 -15.16 -1.69
N PHE A 109 -1.25 -13.90 -1.32
CA PHE A 109 -2.13 -12.79 -1.62
C PHE A 109 -2.23 -12.49 -3.12
N LEU A 110 -1.09 -12.47 -3.83
CA LEU A 110 -1.04 -12.24 -5.27
C LEU A 110 -1.65 -13.39 -6.10
N GLU A 111 -1.55 -14.63 -5.59
CA GLU A 111 -2.14 -15.84 -6.18
C GLU A 111 -3.60 -16.07 -5.77
N ASN A 112 -4.25 -15.11 -5.11
CA ASN A 112 -5.66 -15.17 -4.77
C ASN A 112 -6.55 -14.46 -5.80
N ARG A 113 -7.39 -15.23 -6.50
CA ARG A 113 -8.34 -14.70 -7.50
C ARG A 113 -9.37 -13.71 -6.92
N PHE A 114 -9.71 -13.81 -5.63
CA PHE A 114 -10.71 -12.92 -5.01
C PHE A 114 -10.19 -11.49 -4.79
N VAL A 115 -8.90 -11.23 -5.01
CA VAL A 115 -8.34 -9.86 -5.04
C VAL A 115 -7.88 -9.49 -6.46
N PHE A 116 -8.31 -10.24 -7.48
CA PHE A 116 -7.98 -9.98 -8.88
C PHE A 116 -9.15 -9.28 -9.59
N GLY A 117 -8.94 -8.04 -10.07
CA GLY A 117 -9.99 -7.24 -10.71
C GLY A 117 -10.72 -7.96 -11.86
N PRO A 118 -10.01 -8.52 -12.86
CA PRO A 118 -10.64 -9.23 -13.97
C PRO A 118 -11.56 -10.39 -13.57
N PHE A 119 -11.27 -11.08 -12.45
CA PHE A 119 -12.16 -12.11 -11.93
C PHE A 119 -13.53 -11.52 -11.57
N TRP A 120 -13.55 -10.38 -10.87
CA TRP A 120 -14.80 -9.70 -10.50
C TRP A 120 -15.51 -9.05 -11.69
N SER A 121 -14.77 -8.47 -12.64
CA SER A 121 -15.36 -7.97 -13.89
C SER A 121 -16.14 -9.07 -14.62
N ARG A 122 -15.59 -10.29 -14.66
CA ARG A 122 -16.30 -11.46 -15.21
C ARG A 122 -17.55 -11.83 -14.40
N GLN A 123 -17.44 -11.89 -13.07
CA GLN A 123 -18.60 -12.23 -12.22
C GLN A 123 -19.74 -11.20 -12.33
N ASN A 124 -19.40 -9.94 -12.57
CA ASN A 124 -20.35 -8.85 -12.75
C ASN A 124 -20.93 -8.78 -14.18
N GLY A 125 -20.58 -9.71 -15.07
CA GLY A 125 -21.08 -9.74 -16.45
C GLY A 125 -20.56 -8.61 -17.34
N ILE A 126 -19.38 -8.04 -17.03
CA ILE A 126 -18.74 -7.05 -17.90
C ILE A 126 -18.13 -7.79 -19.09
N ASP A 127 -18.51 -7.39 -20.30
CA ASP A 127 -17.99 -7.95 -21.56
C ASP A 127 -16.46 -7.77 -21.68
N GLY A 128 -15.78 -8.73 -22.32
CA GLY A 128 -14.34 -8.67 -22.58
C GLY A 128 -13.46 -9.17 -21.43
N TYR A 129 -14.05 -9.91 -20.49
CA TYR A 129 -13.38 -10.53 -19.33
C TYR A 129 -13.57 -12.06 -19.28
N GLU A 130 -14.01 -12.69 -20.36
CA GLU A 130 -14.11 -14.15 -20.51
C GLU A 130 -12.73 -14.83 -20.33
N ASP A 131 -11.67 -14.11 -20.69
CA ASP A 131 -10.27 -14.55 -20.62
C ASP A 131 -9.61 -14.29 -19.25
N TRP A 132 -10.37 -13.96 -18.20
CA TRP A 132 -9.81 -13.58 -16.90
C TRP A 132 -8.83 -14.63 -16.33
N GLU A 133 -9.06 -15.93 -16.54
CA GLU A 133 -8.15 -17.00 -16.11
C GLU A 133 -6.79 -16.93 -16.83
N GLN A 134 -6.81 -16.61 -18.12
CA GLN A 134 -5.60 -16.44 -18.92
C GLN A 134 -4.80 -15.23 -18.43
N ARG A 135 -5.50 -14.11 -18.15
CA ARG A 135 -4.92 -12.90 -17.54
C ARG A 135 -4.36 -13.18 -16.14
N PHE A 136 -5.05 -13.98 -15.35
CA PHE A 136 -4.61 -14.35 -14.01
C PHE A 136 -3.32 -15.18 -14.07
N ASN A 137 -3.27 -16.18 -14.95
CA ASN A 137 -2.07 -16.99 -15.17
C ASN A 137 -0.91 -16.16 -15.73
N ALA A 138 -1.17 -15.18 -16.60
CA ALA A 138 -0.16 -14.23 -17.06
C ALA A 138 0.38 -13.37 -15.91
N ALA A 139 -0.49 -12.85 -15.05
CA ALA A 139 -0.09 -12.09 -13.86
C ALA A 139 0.76 -12.92 -12.89
N ARG A 140 0.42 -14.21 -12.68
CA ARG A 140 1.24 -15.14 -11.88
C ARG A 140 2.63 -15.34 -12.48
N ARG A 141 2.72 -15.57 -13.80
CA ARG A 141 4.03 -15.68 -14.49
C ARG A 141 4.86 -14.40 -14.35
N ALA A 142 4.23 -13.23 -14.51
CA ALA A 142 4.90 -11.95 -14.34
C ALA A 142 5.42 -11.77 -12.90
N PHE A 143 4.63 -12.13 -11.88
CA PHE A 143 5.06 -12.12 -10.49
C PHE A 143 6.26 -13.05 -10.24
N HIS A 144 6.22 -14.29 -10.76
CA HIS A 144 7.35 -15.21 -10.64
C HIS A 144 8.61 -14.69 -11.35
N GLY A 145 8.46 -14.05 -12.51
CA GLY A 145 9.56 -13.36 -13.19
C GLY A 145 10.17 -12.25 -12.33
N ALA A 146 9.32 -11.39 -11.75
CA ALA A 146 9.76 -10.31 -10.85
C ALA A 146 10.44 -10.85 -9.58
N LEU A 147 10.01 -12.00 -9.06
CA LEU A 147 10.72 -12.67 -7.97
C LEU A 147 12.13 -13.11 -8.40
N MET A 148 12.27 -13.71 -9.58
CA MET A 148 13.58 -14.18 -10.07
C MET A 148 14.56 -13.03 -10.29
N THR A 149 14.09 -11.90 -10.82
CA THR A 149 14.92 -10.70 -11.04
C THR A 149 15.04 -9.80 -9.82
N ARG A 150 14.39 -10.18 -8.71
CA ARG A 150 14.29 -9.38 -7.47
C ARG A 150 13.76 -7.96 -7.69
N ASP A 151 12.82 -7.82 -8.61
CA ASP A 151 12.19 -6.55 -8.96
C ASP A 151 11.11 -6.17 -7.93
N THR A 152 11.56 -5.61 -6.80
CA THR A 152 10.71 -5.22 -5.67
C THR A 152 9.65 -4.17 -6.07
N ALA A 153 9.98 -3.21 -6.93
CA ALA A 153 9.04 -2.16 -7.32
C ALA A 153 7.86 -2.74 -8.12
N ASN A 154 8.13 -3.66 -9.04
CA ASN A 154 7.09 -4.34 -9.80
C ASN A 154 6.24 -5.28 -8.92
N ILE A 155 6.86 -6.01 -7.99
CA ILE A 155 6.14 -6.82 -7.00
C ILE A 155 5.16 -5.96 -6.20
N LEU A 156 5.59 -4.79 -5.71
CA LEU A 156 4.74 -3.86 -4.97
C LEU A 156 3.61 -3.29 -5.84
N SER A 157 3.90 -2.96 -7.10
CA SER A 157 2.88 -2.49 -8.04
C SER A 157 1.77 -3.54 -8.25
N MET A 158 2.15 -4.81 -8.44
CA MET A 158 1.19 -5.91 -8.52
C MET A 158 0.42 -6.11 -7.21
N LEU A 159 1.10 -5.97 -6.07
CA LEU A 159 0.51 -6.15 -4.75
C LEU A 159 -0.54 -5.07 -4.44
N PHE A 160 -0.21 -3.81 -4.71
CA PHE A 160 -1.13 -2.70 -4.50
C PHE A 160 -2.29 -2.70 -5.50
N ASP A 161 -2.11 -3.23 -6.72
CA ASP A 161 -3.23 -3.53 -7.63
C ASP A 161 -4.23 -4.54 -7.01
N ARG A 162 -3.76 -5.56 -6.27
CA ARG A 162 -4.64 -6.49 -5.54
C ARG A 162 -5.29 -5.86 -4.32
N LEU A 163 -4.53 -5.07 -3.55
CA LEU A 163 -5.05 -4.37 -2.37
C LEU A 163 -6.11 -3.33 -2.76
N TYR A 164 -5.95 -2.67 -3.91
CA TYR A 164 -6.95 -1.76 -4.48
C TYR A 164 -8.28 -2.44 -4.73
N VAL A 165 -8.27 -3.65 -5.30
CA VAL A 165 -9.49 -4.46 -5.50
C VAL A 165 -10.14 -4.80 -4.16
N LEU A 166 -9.35 -5.18 -3.16
CA LEU A 166 -9.86 -5.47 -1.82
C LEU A 166 -10.49 -4.24 -1.16
N ARG A 167 -9.88 -3.06 -1.30
CA ARG A 167 -10.46 -1.79 -0.85
C ARG A 167 -11.78 -1.49 -1.55
N ASN A 168 -11.88 -1.72 -2.85
CA ASN A 168 -13.10 -1.49 -3.60
C ASN A 168 -14.24 -2.40 -3.13
N GLN A 169 -13.96 -3.65 -2.76
CA GLN A 169 -14.97 -4.53 -2.17
C GLN A 169 -15.57 -3.95 -0.88
N LEU A 170 -14.75 -3.34 -0.02
CA LEU A 170 -15.25 -2.70 1.21
C LEU A 170 -16.02 -1.42 0.91
N VAL A 171 -15.39 -0.48 0.19
CA VAL A 171 -15.90 0.89 0.06
C VAL A 171 -17.14 0.97 -0.84
N HIS A 172 -17.27 0.09 -1.83
CA HIS A 172 -18.45 0.02 -2.69
C HIS A 172 -19.54 -0.91 -2.15
N GLY A 173 -19.45 -1.37 -0.89
CA GLY A 173 -20.49 -2.19 -0.26
C GLY A 173 -20.54 -3.64 -0.75
N GLY A 174 -19.50 -4.13 -1.43
CA GLY A 174 -19.37 -5.53 -1.86
C GLY A 174 -18.96 -6.50 -0.76
N ALA A 175 -18.96 -6.07 0.50
CA ALA A 175 -18.54 -6.84 1.66
C ALA A 175 -19.43 -6.57 2.87
N THR A 176 -19.82 -7.63 3.58
CA THR A 176 -20.51 -7.54 4.86
C THR A 176 -19.51 -7.48 6.00
N TRP A 177 -19.66 -6.52 6.91
CA TRP A 177 -18.84 -6.41 8.11
C TRP A 177 -18.88 -7.70 8.93
N ASN A 178 -17.71 -8.12 9.43
CA ASN A 178 -17.52 -9.33 10.23
C ASN A 178 -17.93 -10.65 9.54
N SER A 179 -18.10 -10.67 8.22
CA SER A 179 -18.28 -11.91 7.45
C SER A 179 -17.01 -12.78 7.45
N SER A 180 -17.15 -14.07 7.13
CA SER A 180 -16.03 -14.99 6.90
C SER A 180 -15.48 -14.92 5.48
N THR A 181 -16.29 -14.49 4.50
CA THR A 181 -16.00 -14.62 3.05
C THR A 181 -14.72 -13.92 2.61
N ASN A 182 -14.44 -12.73 3.16
CA ASN A 182 -13.26 -11.92 2.82
C ASN A 182 -12.28 -11.74 3.99
N ARG A 183 -12.53 -12.41 5.13
CA ARG A 183 -11.82 -12.16 6.39
C ARG A 183 -10.32 -12.45 6.27
N ASN A 184 -9.96 -13.53 5.59
CA ASN A 184 -8.55 -13.90 5.41
C ASN A 184 -7.83 -12.87 4.53
N GLN A 185 -8.47 -12.41 3.45
CA GLN A 185 -7.93 -11.37 2.58
C GLN A 185 -7.73 -10.05 3.33
N LEU A 186 -8.68 -9.67 4.17
CA LEU A 186 -8.59 -8.46 4.98
C LEU A 186 -7.50 -8.55 6.05
N ARG A 187 -7.39 -9.69 6.75
CA ARG A 187 -6.31 -9.93 7.70
C ARG A 187 -4.94 -9.87 7.03
N ASP A 188 -4.78 -10.56 5.92
CA ASP A 188 -3.50 -10.61 5.21
C ASP A 188 -3.17 -9.24 4.60
N GLY A 189 -4.15 -8.55 4.02
CA GLY A 189 -4.01 -7.19 3.49
C GLY A 189 -3.67 -6.16 4.57
N ALA A 190 -4.33 -6.22 5.73
CA ALA A 190 -4.02 -5.36 6.88
C ALA A 190 -2.60 -5.61 7.39
N GLY A 191 -2.18 -6.88 7.50
CA GLY A 191 -0.82 -7.24 7.90
C GLY A 191 0.25 -6.74 6.92
N ILE A 192 -0.02 -6.82 5.62
CA ILE A 192 0.86 -6.32 4.56
C ILE A 192 1.00 -4.80 4.63
N LEU A 193 -0.13 -4.07 4.66
CA LEU A 193 -0.12 -2.61 4.72
C LEU A 193 0.45 -2.09 6.04
N GLY A 194 0.13 -2.75 7.16
CA GLY A 194 0.58 -2.38 8.50
C GLY A 194 2.09 -2.43 8.66
N PHE A 195 2.77 -3.13 7.76
CA PHE A 195 4.22 -3.17 7.71
C PHE A 195 4.82 -2.27 6.62
N LEU A 196 4.27 -2.29 5.41
CA LEU A 196 4.82 -1.52 4.28
C LEU A 196 4.56 -0.02 4.42
N VAL A 197 3.37 0.39 4.85
CA VAL A 197 3.00 1.80 4.91
C VAL A 197 3.90 2.58 5.87
N PRO A 198 4.17 2.13 7.10
CA PRO A 198 5.16 2.79 7.96
C PRO A 198 6.54 2.98 7.33
N ILE A 199 7.04 1.98 6.60
CA ILE A 199 8.34 2.05 5.91
C ILE A 199 8.31 3.10 4.80
N ILE A 200 7.21 3.17 4.03
CA ILE A 200 7.02 4.18 2.99
C ILE A 200 7.07 5.58 3.61
N ILE A 201 6.33 5.83 4.69
CA ILE A 201 6.33 7.14 5.36
C ILE A 201 7.70 7.49 5.93
N ASP A 202 8.41 6.51 6.48
CA ASP A 202 9.76 6.70 7.01
C ASP A 202 10.77 7.14 5.93
N ILE A 203 10.72 6.48 4.76
CA ILE A 203 11.51 6.84 3.56
C ILE A 203 11.14 8.22 3.04
N MET A 204 9.85 8.54 2.99
CA MET A 204 9.37 9.86 2.57
C MET A 204 9.97 10.96 3.45
N MET A 205 9.95 10.79 4.77
CA MET A 205 10.50 11.77 5.72
C MET A 205 12.01 11.98 5.55
N ASP A 206 12.77 10.94 5.19
CA ASP A 206 14.21 11.06 4.90
C ASP A 206 14.49 11.78 3.57
N ASN A 207 13.50 11.85 2.68
CA ASN A 207 13.61 12.39 1.34
C ASN A 207 12.59 13.51 1.11
N SER A 208 12.40 14.38 2.10
CA SER A 208 11.36 15.42 2.11
C SER A 208 11.51 16.48 0.99
N SER A 209 12.69 16.58 0.37
CA SER A 209 12.97 17.47 -0.75
C SER A 209 12.59 16.93 -2.14
N ALA A 210 12.21 15.64 -2.24
CA ALA A 210 11.72 15.07 -3.49
C ALA A 210 10.32 15.60 -3.85
N ASP A 211 9.91 15.48 -5.12
CA ASP A 211 8.56 15.85 -5.56
C ASP A 211 7.55 14.76 -5.18
N TRP A 212 6.89 14.94 -4.03
CA TRP A 212 5.79 14.10 -3.54
C TRP A 212 4.41 14.56 -4.03
N GLY A 213 4.36 15.56 -4.93
CA GLY A 213 3.15 16.10 -5.50
C GLY A 213 2.18 16.76 -4.55
N ARG A 214 0.99 17.09 -5.08
CA ARG A 214 -0.01 17.90 -4.36
C ARG A 214 -1.13 17.04 -3.79
N PRO A 215 -1.45 17.19 -2.48
CA PRO A 215 -2.61 16.51 -1.90
C PRO A 215 -3.91 16.94 -2.59
N PHE A 216 -4.83 16.00 -2.84
CA PHE A 216 -6.16 16.27 -3.42
C PHE A 216 -7.00 17.27 -2.62
N TYR A 217 -6.84 17.30 -1.29
CA TYR A 217 -7.62 18.15 -0.40
C TYR A 217 -6.67 18.96 0.50
N PRO A 218 -6.10 20.07 0.01
CA PRO A 218 -5.27 20.95 0.84
C PRO A 218 -6.11 21.58 1.96
N VAL A 219 -5.45 22.06 3.02
CA VAL A 219 -6.15 22.85 4.04
C VAL A 219 -6.46 24.21 3.44
N VAL A 220 -7.70 24.68 3.61
CA VAL A 220 -8.13 26.03 3.23
C VAL A 220 -8.45 26.75 4.52
N GLU A 221 -7.93 27.97 4.69
CA GLU A 221 -8.30 28.82 5.82
C GLU A 221 -9.80 29.18 5.71
N ASN A 222 -10.51 29.12 6.83
CA ASN A 222 -11.92 29.46 6.91
C ASN A 222 -12.15 30.98 6.90
#